data_AF-A0AAU9X7M4-F1
#
_entry.id   AF-A0AAU9X7M4-F1
#
_cell.length_a   1.000
_cell.length_b   1.000
_cell.length_c   1.000
_cell.angle_alpha   90.00
_cell.angle_beta   90.00
_cell.angle_gamma   90.00
#
_symmetry.space_group_name_H-M   'P 1'
#
loop_
_entity.id
_entity.type
_entity.pdbx_description
1 polymer ?
#
loop_
_entity_poly.entity_id
_entity_poly.type
_entity_poly.pdbx_seq_one_letter_code
_entity_poly.pdbx_strand_id
1 'polypeptide(L)'
;MLAITSVLLLVVKLGWAAQCNKLSGPAGGVDCIQMHSYNDEYQWMTCLTDAYIQQKGNQKDQCEDRTATYCWYPCMLEVHGKRNGPVASDCSCTSGNPSTLTPTTLLPSKCYIPPGDSCYWYRNCLERKYPCEFTSNGYAIKYAEHFCKLDDKNFAKFSLIARNWVIGVHKCLQVSLMPLLRPWIHSTCGEIQERAFASQTPCYLNPGNGVLSACDLDCSNYLQIFWSIKGSFVKVDTVLESLKGMWNIGEKCTWYSNIRKCYRSIELEDSPVKVIKLTIEKFFLRSRRSTDNFPESNAQSRFADGVGSAIASALKWNSDVMDWLAYTGRVQDPENLEIIVLLADKKALGIAFTSAPSVNFKQTIEEFTSAVKQGVLPLKVDGHNVWVKSLASCSNKACTSTQTLAVSDKPPNWNGTAEISGGKVVICGTITMLVMMMTNAVMMMERVLY
;
A
#
# COMPACT_ATOMS: atom_id res chain seq x y z
N MET A 1 -15.92 72.54 -8.81
CA MET A 1 -15.35 71.98 -7.56
C MET A 1 -16.32 70.91 -7.08
N LEU A 2 -16.04 69.64 -7.39
CA LEU A 2 -15.40 68.67 -6.48
C LEU A 2 -16.33 68.25 -5.33
N ALA A 3 -16.89 67.04 -5.43
CA ALA A 3 -16.89 66.05 -4.36
C ALA A 3 -17.51 64.73 -4.87
N ILE A 4 -16.66 63.87 -5.44
CA ILE A 4 -16.91 62.43 -5.52
C ILE A 4 -16.56 61.89 -4.13
N THR A 5 -17.54 61.40 -3.38
CA THR A 5 -17.29 60.64 -2.15
C THR A 5 -17.44 59.15 -2.43
N SER A 6 -16.35 58.55 -2.88
CA SER A 6 -16.12 57.12 -2.86
C SER A 6 -15.99 56.67 -1.40
N VAL A 7 -16.99 55.94 -0.89
CA VAL A 7 -16.89 55.25 0.40
C VAL A 7 -15.94 54.06 0.21
N LEU A 8 -14.68 54.26 0.61
CA LEU A 8 -13.67 53.22 0.64
C LEU A 8 -14.02 52.23 1.77
N LEU A 9 -14.28 50.99 1.40
CA LEU A 9 -14.29 49.81 2.27
C LEU A 9 -12.94 49.69 2.98
N LEU A 10 -12.83 50.18 4.21
CA LEU A 10 -11.80 49.77 5.15
C LEU A 10 -12.38 48.66 6.03
N VAL A 11 -12.45 47.44 5.48
CA VAL A 11 -12.48 46.22 6.30
C VAL A 11 -11.09 46.09 6.90
N VAL A 12 -10.90 46.71 8.06
CA VAL A 12 -9.74 46.48 8.90
C VAL A 12 -9.85 45.03 9.38
N LYS A 13 -9.19 44.10 8.68
CA LYS A 13 -8.89 42.76 9.20
C LYS A 13 -7.82 42.91 10.28
N LEU A 14 -8.22 43.40 11.46
CA LEU A 14 -7.46 43.17 12.68
C LEU A 14 -7.59 41.68 13.00
N GLY A 15 -6.51 40.93 12.77
CA GLY A 15 -6.41 39.53 13.13
C GLY A 15 -6.51 39.37 14.64
N TRP A 16 -7.72 39.13 15.14
CA TRP A 16 -7.90 38.58 16.48
C TRP A 16 -7.37 37.16 16.40
N ALA A 17 -6.42 36.80 17.27
CA ALA A 17 -6.03 35.42 17.49
C ALA A 17 -7.33 34.60 17.66
N ALA A 18 -7.48 33.54 16.87
CA ALA A 18 -8.73 32.78 16.84
C ALA A 18 -8.91 32.09 18.20
N GLN A 19 -9.70 32.70 19.09
CA GLN A 19 -9.98 32.12 20.40
C GLN A 19 -10.68 30.77 20.20
N CYS A 20 -10.13 29.70 20.77
CA CYS A 20 -10.72 28.37 20.69
C CYS A 20 -11.99 28.32 21.54
N ASN A 21 -13.14 28.61 20.94
CA ASN A 21 -14.41 28.55 21.65
C ASN A 21 -14.76 27.08 21.94
N LYS A 22 -15.07 26.78 23.21
CA LYS A 22 -15.29 25.40 23.66
C LYS A 22 -16.44 24.67 22.97
N LEU A 23 -17.41 25.39 22.38
CA LEU A 23 -18.57 24.81 21.70
C LEU A 23 -18.45 24.91 20.18
N SER A 24 -17.90 26.01 19.65
CA SER A 24 -17.91 26.30 18.20
C SER A 24 -16.55 26.26 17.51
N GLY A 25 -15.44 26.08 18.24
CA GLY A 25 -14.08 26.07 17.70
C GLY A 25 -13.62 27.47 17.24
N PRO A 26 -12.90 27.60 16.11
CA PRO A 26 -12.83 26.64 14.99
C PRO A 26 -11.67 25.64 15.06
N ALA A 27 -11.88 24.42 14.54
CA ALA A 27 -10.81 23.44 14.37
C ALA A 27 -9.70 23.96 13.45
N GLY A 28 -8.45 23.76 13.86
CA GLY A 28 -7.27 24.20 13.11
C GLY A 28 -6.83 25.64 13.42
N GLY A 29 -7.56 26.37 14.25
CA GLY A 29 -7.06 27.62 14.83
C GLY A 29 -5.78 27.34 15.63
N VAL A 30 -4.81 28.23 15.55
CA VAL A 30 -3.51 28.08 16.22
C VAL A 30 -3.17 29.31 17.03
N ASP A 31 -2.49 29.09 18.15
CA ASP A 31 -2.00 30.18 19.00
C ASP A 31 -0.71 29.77 19.71
N CYS A 32 0.03 30.75 20.21
CA CYS A 32 1.25 30.57 20.98
C CYS A 32 0.96 30.83 22.45
N ILE A 33 0.90 29.76 23.25
CA ILE A 33 0.40 29.81 24.63
C ILE A 33 1.48 29.34 25.61
N GLN A 34 1.63 30.10 26.69
CA GLN A 34 2.52 29.76 27.80
C GLN A 34 1.89 28.69 28.69
N MET A 35 2.67 27.68 29.09
CA MET A 35 2.16 26.60 29.95
C MET A 35 3.11 26.27 31.09
N HIS A 36 2.58 26.29 32.32
CA HIS A 36 3.33 25.95 33.54
C HIS A 36 3.91 24.54 33.53
N SER A 37 3.21 23.55 32.95
CA SER A 37 3.71 22.18 32.85
C SER A 37 4.99 22.06 32.00
N TYR A 38 5.32 23.07 31.21
CA TYR A 38 6.49 23.11 30.35
C TYR A 38 7.44 24.25 30.74
N ASN A 39 7.73 24.37 32.04
CA ASN A 39 8.67 25.37 32.59
C ASN A 39 8.31 26.82 32.25
N ASP A 40 7.01 27.12 32.15
CA ASP A 40 6.50 28.42 31.72
C ASP A 40 7.01 28.86 30.33
N GLU A 41 7.39 27.90 29.48
CA GLU A 41 7.77 28.16 28.09
C GLU A 41 6.53 28.28 27.19
N TYR A 42 6.66 29.07 26.13
CA TYR A 42 5.64 29.23 25.10
C TYR A 42 5.73 28.10 24.07
N GLN A 43 4.58 27.53 23.73
CA GLN A 43 4.50 26.54 22.65
C GLN A 43 3.28 26.74 21.77
N TRP A 44 3.37 26.24 20.54
CA TRP A 44 2.24 26.20 19.63
C TRP A 44 1.12 25.29 20.18
N MET A 45 -0.11 25.77 20.09
CA MET A 45 -1.32 25.02 20.38
C MET A 45 -2.27 25.06 19.20
N THR A 46 -3.07 24.00 19.04
CA THR A 46 -4.11 23.94 18.01
C THR A 46 -5.47 23.73 18.65
N CYS A 47 -6.47 24.50 18.23
CA CYS A 47 -7.86 24.30 18.61
C CYS A 47 -8.38 23.06 17.89
N LEU A 48 -8.72 22.01 18.63
CA LEU A 48 -9.13 20.71 18.08
C LEU A 48 -10.36 20.19 18.82
N THR A 49 -11.09 19.30 18.16
CA THR A 49 -12.24 18.63 18.79
C THR A 49 -11.77 17.66 19.87
N ASP A 50 -12.52 17.53 20.96
CA ASP A 50 -12.28 16.52 21.99
C ASP A 50 -12.24 15.10 21.42
N ALA A 51 -13.11 14.79 20.46
CA ALA A 51 -13.12 13.51 19.75
C ALA A 51 -11.79 13.19 19.03
N TYR A 52 -11.14 14.21 18.44
CA TYR A 52 -9.81 14.05 17.86
C TYR A 52 -8.77 13.76 18.94
N ILE A 53 -8.79 14.53 20.04
CA ILE A 53 -7.84 14.43 21.13
C ILE A 53 -7.92 13.03 21.78
N GLN A 54 -9.14 12.57 22.07
CA GLN A 54 -9.39 11.21 22.55
C GLN A 54 -8.83 10.15 21.60
N GLN A 55 -9.09 10.26 20.30
CA GLN A 55 -8.57 9.27 19.35
C GLN A 55 -7.03 9.31 19.27
N LYS A 56 -6.45 10.51 19.15
CA LYS A 56 -5.00 10.72 19.06
C LYS A 56 -4.26 10.23 20.30
N GLY A 57 -4.84 10.43 21.48
CA GLY A 57 -4.29 10.01 22.77
C GLY A 57 -4.59 8.57 23.15
N ASN A 58 -5.15 7.74 22.26
CA ASN A 58 -5.63 6.40 22.59
C ASN A 58 -6.56 6.39 23.83
N GLN A 59 -7.47 7.35 23.89
CA GLN A 59 -8.45 7.61 24.96
C GLN A 59 -7.82 8.05 26.29
N LYS A 60 -6.52 8.35 26.34
CA LYS A 60 -5.83 8.88 27.53
C LYS A 60 -5.76 10.41 27.58
N ASP A 61 -6.11 11.05 26.46
CA ASP A 61 -6.18 12.50 26.31
C ASP A 61 -7.62 12.91 26.07
N GLN A 62 -8.02 14.05 26.62
CA GLN A 62 -9.32 14.68 26.40
C GLN A 62 -9.21 16.16 26.79
N CYS A 63 -10.20 16.96 26.43
CA CYS A 63 -10.33 18.31 26.94
C CYS A 63 -10.49 18.32 28.47
N GLU A 64 -9.87 19.31 29.12
CA GLU A 64 -9.95 19.46 30.57
C GLU A 64 -11.39 19.75 31.03
N ASP A 65 -12.07 20.66 30.34
CA ASP A 65 -13.53 20.82 30.46
C ASP A 65 -14.24 19.70 29.69
N ARG A 66 -14.84 18.75 30.44
CA ARG A 66 -15.58 17.61 29.87
C ARG A 66 -16.84 17.98 29.08
N THR A 67 -17.28 19.23 29.18
CA THR A 67 -18.41 19.76 28.39
C THR A 67 -17.96 20.41 27.09
N ALA A 68 -16.64 20.60 26.90
CA ALA A 68 -16.08 21.22 25.72
C ALA A 68 -16.10 20.25 24.53
N THR A 69 -16.60 20.74 23.39
CA THR A 69 -16.43 20.07 22.09
C THR A 69 -15.05 20.39 21.50
N TYR A 70 -14.49 21.56 21.80
CA TYR A 70 -13.19 22.01 21.32
C TYR A 70 -12.31 22.50 22.47
N CYS A 71 -11.00 22.27 22.39
CA CYS A 71 -10.04 22.87 23.30
C CYS A 71 -8.66 23.01 22.65
N TRP A 72 -7.79 23.76 23.32
CA TRP A 72 -6.39 23.89 22.93
C TRP A 72 -5.64 22.58 23.19
N TYR A 73 -5.01 22.04 22.16
CA TYR A 73 -4.16 20.86 22.26
C TYR A 73 -2.69 21.24 22.07
N PRO A 74 -1.80 20.97 23.05
CA PRO A 74 -0.39 21.37 22.99
C PRO A 74 0.40 20.60 21.92
N CYS A 75 1.28 21.30 21.17
CA CYS A 75 2.18 20.68 20.21
C CYS A 75 3.04 19.58 20.86
N MET A 76 3.58 19.81 22.06
CA MET A 76 4.41 18.83 22.76
C MET A 76 3.67 17.53 23.06
N LEU A 77 2.38 17.63 23.38
CA LEU A 77 1.56 16.45 23.62
C LEU A 77 1.18 15.76 22.30
N GLU A 78 0.80 16.53 21.29
CA GLU A 78 0.35 16.01 19.99
C GLU A 78 1.45 15.32 19.18
N VAL A 79 2.62 15.96 19.12
CA VAL A 79 3.74 15.57 18.26
C VAL A 79 4.72 14.66 19.01
N HIS A 80 5.04 15.00 20.26
CA HIS A 80 6.07 14.32 21.05
C HIS A 80 5.53 13.42 22.15
N GLY A 81 4.22 13.41 22.41
CA GLY A 81 3.61 12.61 23.47
C GLY A 81 4.07 12.99 24.89
N LYS A 82 4.59 14.21 25.07
CA LYS A 82 5.11 14.70 26.35
C LYS A 82 4.14 15.69 26.98
N ARG A 83 3.82 15.50 28.26
CA ARG A 83 2.93 16.39 29.04
C ARG A 83 3.66 17.47 29.83
N ASN A 84 4.97 17.33 30.01
CA ASN A 84 5.80 18.27 30.77
C ASN A 84 7.27 18.26 30.30
N GLY A 85 8.05 19.19 30.84
CA GLY A 85 9.48 19.37 30.54
C GLY A 85 9.76 20.51 29.55
N PRO A 86 10.99 20.64 29.03
CA PRO A 86 11.33 21.69 28.08
C PRO A 86 10.57 21.54 26.76
N VAL A 87 10.20 22.66 26.14
CA VAL A 87 9.53 22.69 24.84
C VAL A 87 10.55 22.39 23.74
N ALA A 88 10.22 21.43 22.88
CA ALA A 88 11.04 21.10 21.72
C ALA A 88 11.05 22.26 20.72
N SER A 89 12.16 22.42 19.99
CA SER A 89 12.37 23.56 19.10
C SER A 89 11.30 23.70 18.02
N ASP A 90 10.75 22.59 17.53
CA ASP A 90 9.65 22.54 16.55
C ASP A 90 8.29 22.95 17.13
N CYS A 91 8.13 22.88 18.46
CA CYS A 91 6.93 23.32 19.16
C CYS A 91 7.05 24.73 19.77
N SER A 92 8.26 25.29 19.83
CA SER A 92 8.52 26.59 20.45
C SER A 92 7.97 27.75 19.60
N CYS A 93 7.50 28.80 20.28
CA CYS A 93 6.99 30.01 19.66
C CYS A 93 7.17 31.22 20.59
N THR A 94 6.95 32.43 20.10
CA THR A 94 7.01 33.66 20.91
C THR A 94 5.66 34.37 20.96
N SER A 95 5.33 34.93 22.13
CA SER A 95 4.13 35.75 22.34
C SER A 95 4.09 36.93 21.36
N GLY A 96 2.95 37.12 20.68
CA GLY A 96 2.68 38.31 19.88
C GLY A 96 3.06 38.23 18.40
N ASN A 97 3.34 37.05 17.85
CA ASN A 97 3.67 36.91 16.43
C ASN A 97 2.77 35.88 15.69
N PRO A 98 1.52 36.24 15.34
CA PRO A 98 0.77 35.49 14.31
C PRO A 98 1.42 35.60 12.92
N SER A 99 2.35 36.54 12.74
CA SER A 99 2.82 37.05 11.44
C SER A 99 3.95 36.25 10.78
N THR A 100 4.52 35.23 11.43
CA THR A 100 5.50 34.34 10.80
C THR A 100 4.86 33.12 10.13
N LEU A 101 3.57 32.87 10.37
CA LEU A 101 2.82 31.87 9.62
C LEU A 101 2.53 32.44 8.23
N THR A 102 3.36 32.04 7.26
CA THR A 102 3.18 32.43 5.87
C THR A 102 1.75 32.06 5.43
N PRO A 103 0.96 33.00 4.87
CA PRO A 103 -0.46 32.78 4.52
C PRO A 103 -0.73 31.68 3.48
N THR A 104 0.32 31.02 2.98
CA THR A 104 0.30 30.27 1.72
C THR A 104 -0.43 28.93 1.80
N THR A 105 -0.85 28.45 2.98
CA THR A 105 -1.63 27.19 3.08
C THR A 105 -2.67 27.19 4.22
N LEU A 106 -3.53 28.21 4.30
CA LEU A 106 -4.74 28.11 5.16
C LEU A 106 -5.65 26.97 4.65
N LEU A 107 -5.58 25.83 5.32
CA LEU A 107 -6.44 24.68 5.05
C LEU A 107 -7.83 24.91 5.67
N PRO A 108 -8.90 24.42 5.04
CA PRO A 108 -10.24 24.44 5.62
C PRO A 108 -10.30 23.74 6.99
N SER A 109 -11.18 24.18 7.89
CA SER A 109 -11.37 23.57 9.23
C SER A 109 -11.64 22.06 9.18
N LYS A 110 -12.33 21.57 8.15
CA LYS A 110 -12.56 20.14 7.89
C LYS A 110 -11.28 19.31 7.72
N CYS A 111 -10.15 19.92 7.39
CA CYS A 111 -8.86 19.22 7.37
C CYS A 111 -8.36 18.82 8.75
N TYR A 112 -8.89 19.47 9.80
CA TYR A 112 -8.57 19.24 11.20
C TYR A 112 -9.65 18.41 11.92
N ILE A 113 -10.63 17.88 11.16
CA ILE A 113 -11.70 17.01 11.63
C ILE A 113 -11.79 15.83 10.65
N PRO A 114 -10.87 14.86 10.72
CA PRO A 114 -10.80 13.76 9.77
C PRO A 114 -12.09 12.92 9.85
N PRO A 115 -12.82 12.76 8.74
CA PRO A 115 -14.14 12.13 8.77
C PRO A 115 -14.06 10.61 8.89
N GLY A 116 -12.94 9.99 8.48
CA GLY A 116 -12.73 8.54 8.50
C GLY A 116 -13.46 7.77 7.39
N ASP A 117 -14.60 8.24 6.93
CA ASP A 117 -15.40 7.64 5.85
C ASP A 117 -15.19 8.30 4.48
N SER A 118 -14.34 9.34 4.39
CA SER A 118 -14.09 10.07 3.15
C SER A 118 -12.61 10.13 2.78
N CYS A 119 -12.33 9.76 1.53
CA CYS A 119 -10.99 9.80 0.94
C CYS A 119 -10.57 11.19 0.50
N TYR A 120 -11.52 12.13 0.45
CA TYR A 120 -11.30 13.53 0.13
C TYR A 120 -10.20 14.16 0.99
N TRP A 121 -10.07 13.75 2.25
CA TRP A 121 -9.08 14.32 3.17
C TRP A 121 -7.64 14.18 2.64
N TYR A 122 -7.27 13.03 2.07
CA TYR A 122 -5.92 12.81 1.53
C TYR A 122 -5.61 13.79 0.41
N ARG A 123 -6.52 13.95 -0.55
CA ARG A 123 -6.33 14.82 -1.71
C ARG A 123 -6.43 16.31 -1.38
N ASN A 124 -7.37 16.69 -0.52
CA ASN A 124 -7.73 18.10 -0.35
C ASN A 124 -7.13 18.76 0.90
N CYS A 125 -6.51 17.96 1.77
CA CYS A 125 -5.82 18.44 2.95
C CYS A 125 -4.33 18.07 2.92
N LEU A 126 -4.02 16.77 2.86
CA LEU A 126 -2.62 16.31 2.92
C LEU A 126 -1.85 16.67 1.64
N GLU A 127 -2.35 16.26 0.47
CA GLU A 127 -1.73 16.54 -0.83
C GLU A 127 -1.74 18.05 -1.15
N ARG A 128 -2.78 18.77 -0.70
CA ARG A 128 -2.84 20.23 -0.84
C ARG A 128 -1.72 20.93 -0.05
N LYS A 129 -1.34 20.41 1.11
CA LYS A 129 -0.21 20.95 1.88
C LYS A 129 1.14 20.45 1.33
N TYR A 130 1.20 19.19 0.94
CA TYR A 130 2.40 18.51 0.46
C TYR A 130 2.13 17.88 -0.91
N PRO A 131 2.46 18.57 -2.01
CA PRO A 131 2.20 18.07 -3.36
C PRO A 131 3.16 16.92 -3.72
N CYS A 132 2.88 15.74 -3.18
CA CYS A 132 3.71 14.55 -3.32
C CYS A 132 3.36 13.70 -4.55
N GLU A 133 2.20 13.91 -5.19
CA GLU A 133 1.63 13.05 -6.25
C GLU A 133 2.60 12.70 -7.39
N PHE A 134 3.48 13.63 -7.75
CA PHE A 134 4.46 13.49 -8.84
C PHE A 134 5.84 13.00 -8.39
N THR A 135 6.01 12.68 -7.11
CA THR A 135 7.25 12.12 -6.56
C THR A 135 7.14 10.58 -6.49
N SER A 136 8.29 9.90 -6.38
CA SER A 136 8.33 8.47 -6.04
C SER A 136 7.54 8.12 -4.76
N ASN A 137 7.33 9.12 -3.89
CA ASN A 137 6.70 8.97 -2.57
C ASN A 137 5.20 9.33 -2.58
N GLY A 138 4.70 9.97 -3.65
CA GLY A 138 3.26 10.24 -3.86
C GLY A 138 2.40 8.99 -3.88
N TYR A 139 3.03 7.84 -4.09
CA TYR A 139 2.39 6.54 -4.01
C TYR A 139 1.82 6.22 -2.63
N ALA A 140 2.43 6.65 -1.52
CA ALA A 140 1.90 6.35 -0.18
C ALA A 140 0.55 7.04 0.07
N ILE A 141 0.38 8.26 -0.46
CA ILE A 141 -0.88 8.99 -0.46
C ILE A 141 -1.89 8.29 -1.38
N LYS A 142 -1.45 7.81 -2.56
CA LYS A 142 -2.29 6.98 -3.45
C LYS A 142 -2.72 5.67 -2.81
N TYR A 143 -1.86 5.00 -2.03
CA TYR A 143 -2.22 3.80 -1.28
C TYR A 143 -3.33 4.10 -0.28
N ALA A 144 -3.13 5.13 0.55
CA ALA A 144 -4.10 5.52 1.56
C ALA A 144 -5.43 5.95 0.91
N GLU A 145 -5.39 6.62 -0.25
CA GLU A 145 -6.56 6.95 -1.04
C GLU A 145 -7.22 5.72 -1.68
N HIS A 146 -6.46 4.75 -2.20
CA HIS A 146 -6.99 3.51 -2.79
C HIS A 146 -7.62 2.58 -1.76
N PHE A 147 -6.92 2.37 -0.64
CA PHE A 147 -7.45 1.66 0.53
C PHE A 147 -8.73 2.33 1.02
N CYS A 148 -8.71 3.67 1.11
CA CYS A 148 -9.91 4.42 1.45
C CYS A 148 -11.04 4.23 0.42
N LYS A 149 -10.71 4.21 -0.88
CA LYS A 149 -11.62 3.96 -2.00
C LYS A 149 -11.88 2.47 -2.23
N LEU A 150 -11.77 1.62 -1.20
CA LEU A 150 -12.42 0.32 -1.20
C LEU A 150 -13.82 0.53 -1.78
N ASP A 151 -14.05 0.05 -3.01
CA ASP A 151 -15.24 0.39 -3.80
C ASP A 151 -16.48 0.29 -2.91
N ASP A 152 -17.36 1.29 -2.91
CA ASP A 152 -18.62 1.27 -2.16
C ASP A 152 -19.38 -0.04 -2.39
N LYS A 153 -19.22 -0.65 -3.58
CA LYS A 153 -19.75 -1.99 -3.89
C LYS A 153 -19.16 -3.12 -3.05
N ASN A 154 -17.89 -3.06 -2.68
CA ASN A 154 -17.27 -4.02 -1.76
C ASN A 154 -17.59 -3.68 -0.31
N PHE A 155 -17.64 -2.39 0.03
CA PHE A 155 -18.02 -1.93 1.36
C PHE A 155 -19.47 -2.32 1.73
N ALA A 156 -20.39 -2.28 0.75
CA ALA A 156 -21.77 -2.74 0.91
C ALA A 156 -21.87 -4.25 1.23
N LYS A 157 -20.90 -5.07 0.81
CA LYS A 157 -20.88 -6.52 1.02
C LYS A 157 -20.37 -6.93 2.40
N PHE A 158 -19.69 -6.02 3.10
CA PHE A 158 -19.17 -6.30 4.44
C PHE A 158 -20.28 -6.50 5.47
N SER A 159 -19.96 -7.25 6.53
CA SER A 159 -20.75 -7.21 7.75
C SER A 159 -20.68 -5.80 8.38
N LEU A 160 -21.61 -5.49 9.29
CA LEU A 160 -21.54 -4.24 10.06
C LEU A 160 -20.22 -4.14 10.85
N ILE A 161 -19.73 -5.27 11.38
CA ILE A 161 -18.47 -5.34 12.12
C ILE A 161 -17.29 -4.99 11.22
N ALA A 162 -17.22 -5.60 10.03
CA ALA A 162 -16.15 -5.34 9.06
C ALA A 162 -16.17 -3.88 8.56
N ARG A 163 -17.36 -3.32 8.28
CA ARG A 163 -17.50 -1.89 7.93
C ARG A 163 -16.99 -0.96 9.03
N ASN A 164 -17.41 -1.20 10.27
CA ASN A 164 -17.00 -0.38 11.42
C ASN A 164 -15.48 -0.46 11.63
N TRP A 165 -14.89 -1.64 11.46
CA TRP A 165 -13.44 -1.81 11.54
C TRP A 165 -12.72 -0.97 10.47
N VAL A 166 -13.13 -1.09 9.20
CA VAL A 166 -12.52 -0.33 8.10
C VAL A 166 -12.64 1.18 8.30
N ILE A 167 -13.83 1.69 8.66
CA ILE A 167 -14.03 3.13 8.96
C ILE A 167 -13.15 3.57 10.13
N GLY A 168 -13.10 2.78 11.22
CA GLY A 168 -12.30 3.09 12.40
C GLY A 168 -10.81 3.18 12.06
N VAL A 169 -10.29 2.19 11.32
CA VAL A 169 -8.91 2.18 10.83
C VAL A 169 -8.63 3.38 9.95
N HIS A 170 -9.51 3.68 8.97
CA HIS A 170 -9.35 4.84 8.09
C HIS A 170 -9.26 6.14 8.89
N LYS A 171 -10.15 6.32 9.87
CA LYS A 171 -10.13 7.47 10.76
C LYS A 171 -8.82 7.55 11.54
N CYS A 172 -8.37 6.43 12.12
CA CYS A 172 -7.12 6.39 12.88
C CYS A 172 -5.90 6.74 12.01
N LEU A 173 -5.84 6.26 10.77
CA LEU A 173 -4.77 6.59 9.82
C LEU A 173 -4.76 8.10 9.51
N GLN A 174 -5.92 8.71 9.25
CA GLN A 174 -6.04 10.15 9.03
C GLN A 174 -5.62 10.95 10.27
N VAL A 175 -6.08 10.57 11.46
CA VAL A 175 -5.69 11.17 12.75
C VAL A 175 -4.18 11.10 12.96
N SER A 176 -3.54 10.00 12.58
CA SER A 176 -2.09 9.81 12.72
C SER A 176 -1.27 10.77 11.85
N LEU A 177 -1.80 11.14 10.70
CA LEU A 177 -1.17 12.05 9.72
C LEU A 177 -1.55 13.52 9.95
N MET A 178 -2.66 13.80 10.63
CA MET A 178 -3.16 15.17 10.85
C MET A 178 -2.15 16.16 11.47
N PRO A 179 -1.24 15.77 12.39
CA PRO A 179 -0.22 16.69 12.90
C PRO A 179 0.72 17.23 11.83
N LEU A 180 0.86 16.54 10.69
CA LEU A 180 1.63 17.04 9.55
C LEU A 180 1.01 18.30 8.94
N LEU A 181 -0.27 18.58 9.19
CA LEU A 181 -0.98 19.75 8.68
C LEU A 181 -0.72 21.03 9.49
N ARG A 182 0.03 20.95 10.59
CA ARG A 182 0.31 22.12 11.44
C ARG A 182 1.20 23.14 10.73
N PRO A 183 0.95 24.45 10.85
CA PRO A 183 1.73 25.46 10.14
C PRO A 183 3.24 25.42 10.39
N TRP A 184 3.67 25.04 11.60
CA TRP A 184 5.08 24.92 12.01
C TRP A 184 5.74 23.58 11.65
N ILE A 185 4.98 22.61 11.15
CA ILE A 185 5.52 21.32 10.72
C ILE A 185 5.81 21.38 9.22
N HIS A 186 7.06 21.10 8.88
CA HIS A 186 7.53 20.92 7.51
C HIS A 186 8.07 19.50 7.38
N SER A 187 7.49 18.73 6.45
CA SER A 187 7.91 17.35 6.19
C SER A 187 8.12 17.13 4.69
N THR A 188 9.07 16.29 4.36
CA THR A 188 9.29 15.76 3.02
C THR A 188 8.26 14.66 2.71
N CYS A 189 8.04 14.39 1.42
CA CYS A 189 7.17 13.29 1.02
C CYS A 189 7.65 11.91 1.53
N GLY A 190 8.97 11.74 1.75
CA GLY A 190 9.52 10.52 2.33
C GLY A 190 9.11 10.33 3.79
N GLU A 191 9.24 11.38 4.62
CA GLU A 191 8.83 11.34 6.03
C GLU A 191 7.31 11.13 6.18
N ILE A 192 6.51 11.71 5.27
CA ILE A 192 5.05 11.49 5.24
C ILE A 192 4.74 10.02 4.95
N GLN A 193 5.43 9.42 3.98
CA GLN A 193 5.29 8.01 3.63
C GLN A 193 5.68 7.11 4.80
N GLU A 194 6.82 7.34 5.44
CA GLU A 194 7.27 6.58 6.61
C GLU A 194 6.23 6.63 7.74
N ARG A 195 5.70 7.83 8.02
CA ARG A 195 4.66 8.02 9.04
C ARG A 195 3.35 7.30 8.67
N ALA A 196 2.96 7.32 7.41
CA ALA A 196 1.78 6.61 6.94
C ALA A 196 1.93 5.09 7.15
N PHE A 197 3.08 4.50 6.77
CA PHE A 197 3.34 3.08 7.01
C PHE A 197 3.41 2.73 8.50
N ALA A 198 4.12 3.54 9.30
CA ALA A 198 4.25 3.32 10.74
C ALA A 198 2.90 3.35 11.48
N SER A 199 1.91 4.09 10.96
CA SER A 199 0.58 4.18 11.56
C SER A 199 -0.32 2.94 11.35
N GLN A 200 -0.03 2.08 10.37
CA GLN A 200 -0.91 0.97 9.98
C GLN A 200 -1.10 -0.05 11.11
N THR A 201 -0.01 -0.58 11.67
CA THR A 201 -0.09 -1.60 12.72
C THR A 201 -0.81 -1.08 13.97
N PRO A 202 -0.45 0.11 14.53
CA PRO A 202 -1.19 0.69 15.65
C PRO A 202 -2.69 0.86 15.35
N CYS A 203 -3.05 1.36 14.16
CA CYS A 203 -4.45 1.58 13.81
C CYS A 203 -5.25 0.30 13.58
N TYR A 204 -4.62 -0.79 13.09
CA TYR A 204 -5.29 -2.09 13.00
C TYR A 204 -5.56 -2.70 14.38
N LEU A 205 -4.67 -2.46 15.34
CA LEU A 205 -4.78 -2.98 16.69
C LEU A 205 -5.70 -2.14 17.58
N ASN A 206 -5.74 -0.82 17.36
CA ASN A 206 -6.55 0.14 18.11
C ASN A 206 -7.19 1.19 17.16
N PRO A 207 -8.21 0.80 16.39
CA PRO A 207 -8.84 1.70 15.41
C PRO A 207 -9.64 2.85 16.03
N GLY A 208 -10.08 2.72 17.28
CA GLY A 208 -10.81 3.76 18.01
C GLY A 208 -11.86 3.20 18.96
N ASN A 209 -12.52 4.09 19.68
CA ASN A 209 -13.53 3.71 20.67
C ASN A 209 -14.72 3.00 20.01
N GLY A 210 -15.16 1.89 20.61
CA GLY A 210 -16.27 1.08 20.10
C GLY A 210 -15.97 0.26 18.84
N VAL A 211 -14.72 0.25 18.35
CA VAL A 211 -14.30 -0.53 17.18
C VAL A 211 -13.38 -1.66 17.62
N LEU A 212 -13.64 -2.88 17.14
CA LEU A 212 -12.85 -4.06 17.50
C LEU A 212 -11.40 -3.94 17.03
N SER A 213 -10.48 -4.59 17.75
CA SER A 213 -9.11 -4.81 17.27
C SER A 213 -9.11 -5.82 16.13
N ALA A 214 -8.13 -5.75 15.23
CA ALA A 214 -7.84 -6.84 14.28
C ALA A 214 -7.63 -8.20 14.96
N CYS A 215 -7.17 -8.20 16.22
CA CYS A 215 -7.00 -9.41 17.01
C CYS A 215 -8.34 -10.09 17.37
N ASP A 216 -9.41 -9.30 17.46
CA ASP A 216 -10.71 -9.72 17.99
C ASP A 216 -11.73 -9.98 16.89
N LEU A 217 -11.46 -9.54 15.65
CA LEU A 217 -12.24 -9.91 14.48
C LEU A 217 -12.33 -11.44 14.34
N ASP A 218 -13.52 -11.93 14.00
CA ASP A 218 -13.66 -13.32 13.56
C ASP A 218 -12.97 -13.56 12.21
N CYS A 219 -12.77 -14.83 11.87
CA CYS A 219 -12.02 -15.21 10.69
C CYS A 219 -12.67 -14.75 9.39
N SER A 220 -14.00 -14.83 9.29
CA SER A 220 -14.73 -14.45 8.09
C SER A 220 -14.58 -12.95 7.82
N ASN A 221 -14.80 -12.12 8.84
CA ASN A 221 -14.65 -10.67 8.74
C ASN A 221 -13.21 -10.29 8.41
N TYR A 222 -12.23 -10.88 9.08
CA TYR A 222 -10.83 -10.59 8.80
C TYR A 222 -10.43 -10.93 7.36
N LEU A 223 -10.79 -12.13 6.87
CA LEU A 223 -10.46 -12.57 5.51
C LEU A 223 -11.21 -11.75 4.46
N GLN A 224 -12.48 -11.42 4.70
CA GLN A 224 -13.26 -10.52 3.83
C GLN A 224 -12.57 -9.17 3.68
N ILE A 225 -12.17 -8.56 4.79
CA ILE A 225 -11.48 -7.27 4.79
C ILE A 225 -10.16 -7.40 4.04
N PHE A 226 -9.29 -8.34 4.41
CA PHE A 226 -7.98 -8.55 3.81
C PHE A 226 -8.04 -8.70 2.28
N TRP A 227 -8.89 -9.63 1.81
CA TRP A 227 -8.98 -9.92 0.37
C TRP A 227 -9.69 -8.83 -0.41
N SER A 228 -10.61 -8.09 0.20
CA SER A 228 -11.23 -6.92 -0.45
C SER A 228 -10.25 -5.76 -0.58
N ILE A 229 -9.40 -5.54 0.43
CA ILE A 229 -8.31 -4.55 0.36
C ILE A 229 -7.35 -4.95 -0.73
N LYS A 230 -6.85 -6.19 -0.71
CA LYS A 230 -5.95 -6.70 -1.74
C LYS A 230 -6.56 -6.52 -3.13
N GLY A 231 -7.82 -6.90 -3.31
CA GLY A 231 -8.54 -6.81 -4.58
C GLY A 231 -8.77 -5.38 -5.09
N SER A 232 -8.61 -4.36 -4.24
CA SER A 232 -8.67 -2.95 -4.67
C SER A 232 -7.40 -2.48 -5.41
N PHE A 233 -6.34 -3.30 -5.42
CA PHE A 233 -5.08 -2.99 -6.08
C PHE A 233 -4.87 -3.84 -7.33
N VAL A 234 -4.65 -3.18 -8.48
CA VAL A 234 -4.32 -3.84 -9.76
C VAL A 234 -2.87 -4.31 -9.80
N LYS A 235 -1.97 -3.59 -9.12
CA LYS A 235 -0.57 -3.97 -8.90
C LYS A 235 -0.27 -3.83 -7.42
N VAL A 236 0.32 -4.85 -6.80
CA VAL A 236 0.61 -4.82 -5.37
C VAL A 236 1.98 -4.21 -5.04
N ASP A 237 2.70 -3.72 -6.05
CA ASP A 237 4.11 -3.31 -5.99
C ASP A 237 4.52 -2.54 -4.73
N THR A 238 3.81 -1.50 -4.36
CA THR A 238 4.16 -0.65 -3.21
C THR A 238 3.18 -0.74 -2.04
N VAL A 239 2.22 -1.67 -2.12
CA VAL A 239 1.29 -2.01 -1.02
C VAL A 239 1.59 -3.36 -0.41
N LEU A 240 2.49 -4.13 -1.03
CA LEU A 240 2.76 -5.50 -0.62
C LEU A 240 3.29 -5.59 0.81
N GLU A 241 4.11 -4.64 1.24
CA GLU A 241 4.57 -4.61 2.64
C GLU A 241 3.42 -4.28 3.61
N SER A 242 2.47 -3.43 3.21
CA SER A 242 1.24 -3.19 3.98
C SER A 242 0.34 -4.42 4.03
N LEU A 243 0.18 -5.12 2.90
CA LEU A 243 -0.58 -6.37 2.84
C LEU A 243 0.10 -7.47 3.65
N LYS A 244 1.43 -7.60 3.60
CA LYS A 244 2.19 -8.52 4.46
C LYS A 244 2.04 -8.17 5.93
N GLY A 245 2.17 -6.89 6.28
CA GLY A 245 1.98 -6.40 7.64
C GLY A 245 0.59 -6.70 8.17
N MET A 246 -0.44 -6.46 7.36
CA MET A 246 -1.82 -6.84 7.69
C MET A 246 -1.94 -8.35 7.82
N TRP A 247 -1.49 -9.12 6.82
CA TRP A 247 -1.51 -10.58 6.84
C TRP A 247 -0.85 -11.12 8.11
N ASN A 248 0.22 -10.52 8.60
CA ASN A 248 0.94 -10.99 9.79
C ASN A 248 0.51 -10.32 11.09
N ILE A 249 -0.59 -9.55 11.11
CA ILE A 249 -1.04 -8.79 12.29
C ILE A 249 -1.25 -9.67 13.53
N GLY A 250 -1.63 -10.94 13.34
CA GLY A 250 -1.78 -11.92 14.42
C GLY A 250 -0.51 -12.22 15.22
N GLU A 251 0.68 -11.87 14.70
CA GLU A 251 1.94 -11.94 15.46
C GLU A 251 1.99 -10.89 16.59
N LYS A 252 1.26 -9.78 16.44
CA LYS A 252 1.11 -8.74 17.46
C LYS A 252 -0.03 -9.02 18.45
N CYS A 253 -0.78 -10.10 18.23
CA CYS A 253 -1.93 -10.49 19.05
C CYS A 253 -1.57 -11.58 20.06
N THR A 254 -2.37 -11.66 21.12
CA THR A 254 -2.24 -12.72 22.14
C THR A 254 -2.55 -14.10 21.54
N TRP A 255 -2.06 -15.16 22.18
CA TRP A 255 -2.16 -16.51 21.63
C TRP A 255 -3.60 -17.05 21.50
N TYR A 256 -4.53 -16.53 22.31
CA TYR A 256 -5.95 -16.90 22.36
C TYR A 256 -6.85 -15.99 21.50
N SER A 257 -6.27 -15.01 20.80
CA SER A 257 -6.99 -14.08 19.91
C SER A 257 -7.73 -14.80 18.78
N ASN A 258 -8.83 -14.20 18.31
CA ASN A 258 -9.64 -14.78 17.24
C ASN A 258 -8.86 -14.88 15.94
N ILE A 259 -7.98 -13.92 15.66
CA ILE A 259 -7.12 -13.95 14.48
C ILE A 259 -6.16 -15.15 14.46
N ARG A 260 -5.62 -15.56 15.61
CA ARG A 260 -4.77 -16.76 15.67
C ARG A 260 -5.57 -18.04 15.49
N LYS A 261 -6.81 -18.08 15.98
CA LYS A 261 -7.75 -19.19 15.70
C LYS A 261 -8.08 -19.25 14.21
N CYS A 262 -8.30 -18.10 13.56
CA CYS A 262 -8.51 -18.00 12.12
C CYS A 262 -7.35 -18.61 11.32
N TYR A 263 -6.11 -18.34 11.72
CA TYR A 263 -4.94 -18.89 11.02
C TYR A 263 -4.87 -20.41 11.10
N ARG A 264 -5.34 -21.02 12.18
CA ARG A 264 -5.48 -22.49 12.28
C ARG A 264 -6.61 -23.01 11.40
N SER A 265 -7.73 -22.28 11.26
CA SER A 265 -8.81 -22.71 10.37
C SER A 265 -8.43 -22.67 8.89
N ILE A 266 -7.43 -21.86 8.50
CA ILE A 266 -6.91 -21.85 7.12
C ILE A 266 -6.27 -23.20 6.73
N GLU A 267 -5.83 -23.97 7.74
CA GLU A 267 -5.19 -25.28 7.57
C GLU A 267 -6.21 -26.39 7.25
N LEU A 268 -7.51 -26.12 7.42
CA LEU A 268 -8.58 -27.09 7.14
C LEU A 268 -8.79 -27.29 5.64
N GLU A 269 -9.26 -28.47 5.25
CA GLU A 269 -9.47 -28.86 3.85
C GLU A 269 -10.46 -27.93 3.14
N ASP A 270 -11.57 -27.59 3.79
CA ASP A 270 -12.63 -26.73 3.24
C ASP A 270 -12.37 -25.22 3.41
N SER A 271 -11.16 -24.84 3.82
CA SER A 271 -10.82 -23.42 3.98
C SER A 271 -10.97 -22.66 2.66
N PRO A 272 -11.60 -21.47 2.66
CA PRO A 272 -11.71 -20.60 1.49
C PRO A 272 -10.38 -19.94 1.12
N VAL A 273 -9.31 -20.21 1.88
CA VAL A 273 -7.96 -19.72 1.63
C VAL A 273 -6.98 -20.89 1.71
N LYS A 274 -6.01 -20.94 0.79
CA LYS A 274 -4.92 -21.92 0.80
C LYS A 274 -3.57 -21.23 0.75
N VAL A 275 -2.58 -21.87 1.35
CA VAL A 275 -1.19 -21.40 1.36
C VAL A 275 -0.33 -22.48 0.73
N ILE A 276 0.43 -22.11 -0.30
CA ILE A 276 1.39 -22.98 -0.98
C ILE A 276 2.75 -22.31 -1.02
N LYS A 277 3.79 -23.14 -1.18
CA LYS A 277 5.17 -22.70 -1.36
C LYS A 277 5.69 -23.16 -2.71
N LEU A 278 6.39 -22.26 -3.37
CA LEU A 278 7.10 -22.51 -4.62
C LEU A 278 8.60 -22.31 -4.38
N THR A 279 9.40 -23.17 -4.99
CA THR A 279 10.82 -22.89 -5.23
C THR A 279 10.98 -22.63 -6.72
N ILE A 280 11.54 -21.46 -7.07
CA ILE A 280 11.74 -21.06 -8.46
C ILE A 280 13.21 -20.75 -8.78
N GLU A 281 13.53 -20.82 -10.06
CA GLU A 281 14.80 -20.38 -10.62
C GLU A 281 14.54 -19.37 -11.75
N LYS A 282 15.37 -18.32 -11.79
CA LYS A 282 15.23 -17.21 -12.75
C LYS A 282 16.32 -17.31 -13.82
N PHE A 283 15.92 -17.25 -15.08
CA PHE A 283 16.84 -17.21 -16.22
C PHE A 283 16.79 -15.84 -16.89
N PHE A 284 17.96 -15.21 -17.01
CA PHE A 284 18.09 -13.90 -17.68
C PHE A 284 17.88 -14.04 -19.19
N LEU A 285 16.94 -13.27 -19.74
CA LEU A 285 16.94 -12.97 -21.18
C LEU A 285 17.89 -11.79 -21.44
N ARG A 286 18.72 -11.86 -22.49
CA ARG A 286 19.67 -10.77 -22.81
C ARG A 286 18.91 -9.45 -23.08
N SER A 287 19.27 -8.39 -22.34
CA SER A 287 18.82 -6.96 -22.36
C SER A 287 17.67 -6.62 -21.40
N ARG A 288 17.64 -5.53 -20.61
CA ARG A 288 18.35 -4.23 -20.52
C ARG A 288 18.45 -3.91 -19.01
N ARG A 289 19.53 -3.24 -18.54
CA ARG A 289 19.62 -2.80 -17.13
C ARG A 289 18.34 -2.04 -16.75
N SER A 290 17.55 -2.58 -15.83
CA SER A 290 16.47 -1.85 -15.18
C SER A 290 17.09 -0.74 -14.35
N THR A 291 16.64 0.49 -14.57
CA THR A 291 17.04 1.69 -13.82
C THR A 291 16.11 1.98 -12.63
N ASP A 292 15.30 1.01 -12.22
CA ASP A 292 14.36 1.18 -11.13
C ASP A 292 15.10 1.18 -9.79
N ASN A 293 15.41 2.37 -9.27
CA ASN A 293 15.95 2.63 -7.94
C ASN A 293 14.88 2.37 -6.85
N PHE A 294 14.45 1.13 -6.67
CA PHE A 294 13.64 0.73 -5.53
C PHE A 294 14.47 -0.04 -4.49
N PRO A 295 14.09 -0.02 -3.20
CA PRO A 295 14.65 -0.92 -2.20
C PRO A 295 14.52 -2.38 -2.68
N GLU A 296 15.61 -3.14 -2.58
CA GLU A 296 15.75 -4.50 -3.14
C GLU A 296 14.62 -5.47 -2.68
N SER A 297 14.13 -5.32 -1.44
CA SER A 297 13.02 -6.12 -0.89
C SER A 297 11.69 -5.93 -1.62
N ASN A 298 11.41 -4.71 -2.08
CA ASN A 298 10.18 -4.37 -2.81
C ASN A 298 10.25 -4.93 -4.23
N ALA A 299 11.43 -4.90 -4.86
CA ALA A 299 11.64 -5.46 -6.19
C ALA A 299 11.45 -6.98 -6.19
N GLN A 300 12.00 -7.70 -5.21
CA GLN A 300 11.85 -9.16 -5.11
C GLN A 300 10.40 -9.58 -4.86
N SER A 301 9.69 -8.85 -4.00
CA SER A 301 8.31 -9.18 -3.66
C SER A 301 7.36 -8.83 -4.81
N ARG A 302 7.59 -7.73 -5.54
CA ARG A 302 6.91 -7.40 -6.80
C ARG A 302 7.11 -8.49 -7.85
N PHE A 303 8.33 -8.98 -7.98
CA PHE A 303 8.63 -10.10 -8.87
C PHE A 303 7.83 -11.35 -8.47
N ALA A 304 7.77 -11.67 -7.17
CA ALA A 304 7.00 -12.82 -6.67
C ALA A 304 5.50 -12.69 -6.97
N ASP A 305 4.90 -11.52 -6.81
CA ASP A 305 3.50 -11.26 -7.21
C ASP A 305 3.31 -11.42 -8.73
N GLY A 306 4.28 -10.95 -9.52
CA GLY A 306 4.32 -11.16 -10.96
C GLY A 306 4.37 -12.65 -11.34
N VAL A 307 5.10 -13.47 -10.58
CA VAL A 307 5.11 -14.94 -10.74
C VAL A 307 3.74 -15.54 -10.45
N GLY A 308 3.09 -15.14 -9.34
CA GLY A 308 1.73 -15.57 -9.03
C GLY A 308 0.74 -15.25 -10.16
N SER A 309 0.82 -14.03 -10.70
CA SER A 309 -0.03 -13.57 -11.80
C SER A 309 0.25 -14.30 -13.13
N ALA A 310 1.51 -14.63 -13.41
CA ALA A 310 1.88 -15.42 -14.57
C ALA A 310 1.37 -16.87 -14.47
N ILE A 311 1.44 -17.47 -13.27
CA ILE A 311 0.88 -18.81 -13.00
C ILE A 311 -0.64 -18.80 -13.20
N ALA A 312 -1.33 -17.83 -12.60
CA ALA A 312 -2.78 -17.70 -12.73
C ALA A 312 -3.20 -17.58 -14.20
N SER A 313 -2.44 -16.81 -14.99
CA SER A 313 -2.68 -16.66 -16.44
C SER A 313 -2.43 -17.96 -17.20
N ALA A 314 -1.30 -18.64 -16.93
CA ALA A 314 -0.92 -19.87 -17.63
C ALA A 314 -1.88 -21.04 -17.32
N LEU A 315 -2.33 -21.14 -16.08
CA LEU A 315 -3.31 -22.14 -15.62
C LEU A 315 -4.76 -21.70 -15.81
N LYS A 316 -5.00 -20.52 -16.39
CA LYS A 316 -6.33 -19.97 -16.69
C LYS A 316 -7.25 -19.93 -15.47
N TRP A 317 -6.73 -19.53 -14.31
CA TRP A 317 -7.52 -19.34 -13.11
C TRP A 317 -8.61 -18.31 -13.35
N ASN A 318 -9.84 -18.62 -12.91
CA ASN A 318 -10.95 -17.69 -13.04
C ASN A 318 -10.83 -16.55 -12.02
N SER A 319 -10.29 -15.42 -12.47
CA SER A 319 -10.09 -14.22 -11.66
C SER A 319 -11.38 -13.58 -11.17
N ASP A 320 -12.57 -13.98 -11.62
CA ASP A 320 -13.83 -13.48 -11.08
C ASP A 320 -14.12 -14.07 -9.70
N VAL A 321 -13.72 -15.33 -9.48
CA VAL A 321 -13.96 -16.09 -8.23
C VAL A 321 -12.70 -16.39 -7.44
N MET A 322 -11.53 -16.38 -8.08
CA MET A 322 -10.25 -16.67 -7.45
C MET A 322 -9.40 -15.40 -7.34
N ASP A 323 -8.67 -15.27 -6.23
CA ASP A 323 -7.66 -14.24 -6.05
C ASP A 323 -6.39 -14.84 -5.43
N TRP A 324 -5.26 -14.15 -5.56
CA TRP A 324 -3.98 -14.61 -5.03
C TRP A 324 -3.08 -13.47 -4.58
N LEU A 325 -2.20 -13.74 -3.62
CA LEU A 325 -1.11 -12.85 -3.23
C LEU A 325 0.17 -13.67 -3.14
N ALA A 326 1.20 -13.29 -3.89
CA ALA A 326 2.49 -13.97 -3.84
C ALA A 326 3.59 -13.04 -3.33
N TYR A 327 4.43 -13.57 -2.44
CA TYR A 327 5.55 -12.83 -1.88
C TYR A 327 6.71 -13.76 -1.54
N THR A 328 7.91 -13.18 -1.42
CA THR A 328 9.12 -13.95 -1.10
C THR A 328 9.11 -14.42 0.35
N GLY A 329 9.51 -15.68 0.56
CA GLY A 329 9.78 -16.24 1.88
C GLY A 329 11.10 -15.74 2.47
N ARG A 330 11.65 -16.47 3.45
CA ARG A 330 13.01 -16.18 3.96
C ARG A 330 14.02 -16.59 2.89
N VAL A 331 14.71 -15.63 2.29
CA VAL A 331 15.76 -15.89 1.29
C VAL A 331 16.95 -16.54 2.00
N GLN A 332 17.14 -17.84 1.82
CA GLN A 332 18.31 -18.58 2.30
C GLN A 332 19.32 -18.89 1.19
N ASP A 333 18.88 -18.85 -0.08
CA ASP A 333 19.65 -19.27 -1.24
C ASP A 333 19.55 -18.19 -2.35
N PRO A 334 20.69 -17.66 -2.85
CA PRO A 334 20.70 -16.68 -3.94
C PRO A 334 20.30 -17.27 -5.31
N GLU A 335 20.40 -18.58 -5.52
CA GLU A 335 20.05 -19.24 -6.79
C GLU A 335 18.57 -19.65 -6.86
N ASN A 336 17.99 -20.01 -5.71
CA ASN A 336 16.61 -20.49 -5.61
C ASN A 336 15.76 -19.51 -4.80
N LEU A 337 14.76 -18.90 -5.45
CA LEU A 337 13.84 -18.01 -4.75
C LEU A 337 12.65 -18.80 -4.21
N GLU A 338 12.44 -18.73 -2.90
CA GLU A 338 11.23 -19.24 -2.26
C GLU A 338 10.10 -18.20 -2.34
N ILE A 339 8.94 -18.61 -2.85
CA ILE A 339 7.74 -17.78 -2.95
C ILE A 339 6.61 -18.47 -2.17
N ILE A 340 5.98 -17.72 -1.28
CA ILE A 340 4.72 -18.10 -0.64
C ILE A 340 3.58 -17.52 -1.47
N VAL A 341 2.60 -18.35 -1.82
CA VAL A 341 1.40 -17.93 -2.54
C VAL A 341 0.18 -18.21 -1.67
N LEU A 342 -0.56 -17.15 -1.37
CA LEU A 342 -1.88 -17.21 -0.77
C LEU A 342 -2.90 -17.28 -1.90
N LEU A 343 -3.81 -18.24 -1.85
CA LEU A 343 -4.92 -18.38 -2.79
C LEU A 343 -6.24 -18.18 -2.05
N ALA A 344 -7.22 -17.53 -2.67
CA ALA A 344 -8.52 -17.28 -2.07
C ALA A 344 -9.68 -17.52 -3.02
N ASP A 345 -10.73 -18.15 -2.49
CA ASP A 345 -12.04 -18.25 -3.11
C ASP A 345 -12.86 -17.03 -2.67
N LYS A 346 -12.91 -16.02 -3.54
CA LYS A 346 -13.70 -14.80 -3.31
C LYS A 346 -15.19 -15.07 -3.17
N LYS A 347 -15.70 -16.13 -3.78
CA LYS A 347 -17.12 -16.49 -3.70
C LYS A 347 -17.43 -17.11 -2.34
N ALA A 348 -16.62 -18.06 -1.88
CA ALA A 348 -16.77 -18.65 -0.54
C ALA A 348 -16.56 -17.61 0.58
N LEU A 349 -15.72 -16.59 0.34
CA LEU A 349 -15.56 -15.45 1.25
C LEU A 349 -16.72 -14.45 1.21
N GLY A 350 -17.66 -14.54 0.26
CA GLY A 350 -18.76 -13.58 0.11
C GLY A 350 -18.35 -12.22 -0.48
N ILE A 351 -17.23 -12.16 -1.20
CA ILE A 351 -16.69 -10.93 -1.82
C ILE A 351 -17.09 -10.86 -3.30
N ALA A 352 -17.16 -12.01 -3.98
CA ALA A 352 -17.58 -12.14 -5.37
C ALA A 352 -19.00 -12.70 -5.50
N PHE A 353 -19.88 -11.95 -6.16
CA PHE A 353 -21.26 -12.32 -6.44
C PHE A 353 -21.39 -12.60 -7.94
N THR A 354 -21.13 -13.85 -8.31
CA THR A 354 -21.13 -14.31 -9.71
C THR A 354 -21.79 -15.67 -9.81
N SER A 355 -22.33 -15.98 -11.00
CA SER A 355 -22.90 -17.29 -11.31
C SER A 355 -21.82 -18.38 -11.40
N ALA A 356 -20.56 -18.02 -11.61
CA ALA A 356 -19.43 -18.96 -11.62
C ALA A 356 -19.35 -19.75 -10.30
N PRO A 357 -19.02 -21.04 -10.32
CA PRO A 357 -18.91 -21.85 -9.11
C PRO A 357 -17.75 -21.38 -8.21
N SER A 358 -17.81 -21.79 -6.94
CA SER A 358 -16.69 -21.62 -6.00
C SER A 358 -15.44 -22.35 -6.47
N VAL A 359 -14.28 -21.89 -6.00
CA VAL A 359 -12.99 -22.45 -6.41
C VAL A 359 -12.81 -23.82 -5.77
N ASN A 360 -12.64 -24.84 -6.61
CA ASN A 360 -12.22 -26.15 -6.14
C ASN A 360 -10.70 -26.17 -5.96
N PHE A 361 -10.22 -25.85 -4.75
CA PHE A 361 -8.79 -25.81 -4.49
C PHE A 361 -8.08 -27.16 -4.67
N LYS A 362 -8.76 -28.27 -4.39
CA LYS A 362 -8.17 -29.60 -4.59
C LYS A 362 -7.84 -29.80 -6.07
N GLN A 363 -8.81 -29.61 -6.95
CA GLN A 363 -8.62 -29.71 -8.39
C GLN A 363 -7.59 -28.68 -8.89
N THR A 364 -7.70 -27.42 -8.45
CA THR A 364 -6.78 -26.35 -8.86
C THR A 364 -5.33 -26.67 -8.51
N ILE A 365 -5.09 -27.23 -7.32
CA ILE A 365 -3.75 -27.62 -6.85
C ILE A 365 -3.28 -28.89 -7.57
N GLU A 366 -4.16 -29.86 -7.86
CA GLU A 366 -3.84 -31.05 -8.65
C GLU A 366 -3.40 -30.69 -10.08
N GLU A 367 -4.11 -29.79 -10.74
CA GLU A 367 -3.76 -29.27 -12.08
C GLU A 367 -2.40 -28.55 -12.05
N PHE A 368 -2.17 -27.69 -11.06
CA PHE A 368 -0.88 -27.01 -10.89
C PHE A 368 0.25 -28.02 -10.63
N THR A 369 0.02 -29.00 -9.75
CA THR A 369 0.96 -30.08 -9.44
C THR A 369 1.34 -30.85 -10.71
N SER A 370 0.36 -31.18 -11.55
CA SER A 370 0.57 -31.86 -12.82
C SER A 370 1.43 -31.02 -13.79
N ALA A 371 1.10 -29.74 -13.93
CA ALA A 371 1.84 -28.82 -14.80
C ALA A 371 3.32 -28.66 -14.39
N VAL A 372 3.61 -28.61 -13.08
CA VAL A 372 4.98 -28.54 -12.55
C VAL A 372 5.74 -29.84 -12.82
N LYS A 373 5.15 -31.01 -12.50
CA LYS A 373 5.79 -32.33 -12.74
C LYS A 373 6.15 -32.54 -14.21
N GLN A 374 5.26 -32.13 -15.11
CA GLN A 374 5.45 -32.29 -16.55
C GLN A 374 6.41 -31.24 -17.14
N GLY A 375 6.73 -30.18 -16.40
CA GLY A 375 7.54 -29.07 -16.91
C GLY A 375 6.86 -28.34 -18.06
N VAL A 376 5.54 -28.14 -18.00
CA VAL A 376 4.73 -27.53 -19.08
C VAL A 376 4.21 -26.13 -18.70
N LEU A 377 4.90 -25.46 -17.78
CA LEU A 377 4.52 -24.14 -17.27
C LEU A 377 5.56 -23.07 -17.65
N PRO A 378 5.63 -22.64 -18.93
CA PRO A 378 6.56 -21.60 -19.34
C PRO A 378 6.09 -20.24 -18.81
N LEU A 379 6.81 -19.71 -17.82
CA LEU A 379 6.51 -18.41 -17.21
C LEU A 379 7.53 -17.35 -17.66
N LYS A 380 7.05 -16.12 -17.84
CA LYS A 380 7.88 -14.94 -18.12
C LYS A 380 7.43 -13.76 -17.25
N VAL A 381 8.34 -13.21 -16.46
CA VAL A 381 8.07 -12.13 -15.50
C VAL A 381 9.21 -11.12 -15.55
N ASP A 382 8.89 -9.83 -15.73
CA ASP A 382 9.87 -8.74 -15.79
C ASP A 382 11.07 -9.04 -16.72
N GLY A 383 10.82 -9.65 -17.88
CA GLY A 383 11.87 -10.02 -18.83
C GLY A 383 12.71 -11.25 -18.46
N HIS A 384 12.37 -11.96 -17.39
CA HIS A 384 13.02 -13.21 -16.98
C HIS A 384 12.14 -14.41 -17.34
N ASN A 385 12.77 -15.47 -17.82
CA ASN A 385 12.14 -16.78 -17.86
C ASN A 385 12.15 -17.36 -16.44
N VAL A 386 11.02 -17.89 -15.99
CA VAL A 386 10.87 -18.42 -14.63
C VAL A 386 10.53 -19.90 -14.70
N TRP A 387 11.33 -20.71 -14.00
CA TRP A 387 11.08 -22.14 -13.83
C TRP A 387 10.60 -22.41 -12.41
N VAL A 388 9.44 -23.06 -12.28
CA VAL A 388 8.95 -23.59 -11.00
C VAL A 388 9.57 -24.97 -10.78
N LYS A 389 10.56 -25.06 -9.89
CA LYS A 389 11.29 -26.30 -9.58
C LYS A 389 10.50 -27.21 -8.67
N SER A 390 9.79 -26.64 -7.71
CA SER A 390 8.97 -27.41 -6.80
C SER A 390 7.73 -26.64 -6.35
N LEU A 391 6.71 -27.41 -6.01
CA LEU A 391 5.46 -26.95 -5.42
C LEU A 391 5.20 -27.77 -4.16
N ALA A 392 4.85 -27.11 -3.07
CA ALA A 392 4.49 -27.73 -1.79
C ALA A 392 3.23 -27.09 -1.20
N SER A 393 2.42 -27.87 -0.50
CA SER A 393 1.38 -27.35 0.39
C SER A 393 2.00 -26.95 1.72
N CYS A 394 1.45 -25.90 2.34
CA CYS A 394 1.85 -25.47 3.67
C CYS A 394 0.87 -26.02 4.71
N SER A 395 1.39 -26.64 5.77
CA SER A 395 0.56 -27.14 6.87
C SER A 395 0.13 -26.04 7.84
N ASN A 396 0.78 -24.87 7.76
CA ASN A 396 0.45 -23.69 8.56
C ASN A 396 0.60 -22.40 7.75
N LYS A 397 0.00 -21.31 8.25
CA LYS A 397 0.10 -19.99 7.62
C LYS A 397 1.53 -19.52 7.37
N ALA A 398 2.43 -19.75 8.34
CA ALA A 398 3.83 -19.32 8.25
C ALA A 398 4.63 -20.12 7.21
N CYS A 399 4.04 -21.20 6.69
CA CYS A 399 4.64 -22.16 5.79
C CYS A 399 6.00 -22.70 6.27
N THR A 400 6.14 -22.90 7.58
CA THR A 400 7.37 -23.47 8.17
C THR A 400 7.43 -24.98 8.08
N SER A 401 6.28 -25.63 7.90
CA SER A 401 6.15 -27.06 7.65
C SER A 401 5.39 -27.25 6.33
N THR A 402 5.93 -28.08 5.46
CA THR A 402 5.46 -28.23 4.09
C THR A 402 5.43 -29.68 3.65
N GLN A 403 4.48 -30.01 2.77
CA GLN A 403 4.42 -31.30 2.08
C GLN A 403 4.66 -31.07 0.59
N THR A 404 5.73 -31.66 0.06
CA THR A 404 6.05 -31.55 -1.37
C THR A 404 4.98 -32.24 -2.21
N LEU A 405 4.42 -31.51 -3.17
CA LEU A 405 3.39 -32.01 -4.09
C LEU A 405 3.98 -32.36 -5.46
N ALA A 406 4.91 -31.52 -5.95
CA ALA A 406 5.60 -31.70 -7.21
C ALA A 406 7.06 -31.24 -7.14
N VAL A 407 7.91 -31.94 -7.88
CA VAL A 407 9.24 -31.51 -8.27
C VAL A 407 9.31 -31.64 -9.78
N SER A 408 9.91 -30.64 -10.43
CA SER A 408 10.16 -30.61 -11.86
C SER A 408 11.62 -30.97 -12.09
N ASP A 409 11.89 -32.01 -12.88
CA ASP A 409 13.26 -32.46 -13.15
C ASP A 409 13.95 -31.63 -14.23
N LYS A 410 13.18 -30.89 -15.04
CA LYS A 410 13.69 -30.08 -16.15
C LYS A 410 12.89 -28.79 -16.36
N PRO A 411 13.53 -27.71 -16.82
CA PRO A 411 12.84 -26.47 -17.14
C PRO A 411 11.84 -26.64 -18.30
N PRO A 412 10.76 -25.84 -18.34
CA PRO A 412 9.80 -25.87 -19.42
C PRO A 412 10.40 -25.38 -20.74
N ASN A 413 9.82 -25.81 -21.86
CA ASN A 413 10.19 -25.25 -23.15
C ASN A 413 9.54 -23.87 -23.34
N TRP A 414 10.34 -22.80 -23.32
CA TRP A 414 9.86 -21.43 -23.58
C TRP A 414 9.71 -21.11 -25.07
N ASN A 415 10.19 -21.97 -25.98
CA ASN A 415 10.17 -21.77 -27.44
C ASN A 415 8.89 -22.31 -28.09
N GLY A 416 7.72 -21.97 -27.55
CA GLY A 416 6.41 -22.37 -28.05
C GLY A 416 5.92 -21.68 -29.34
N THR A 417 6.83 -21.07 -30.12
CA THR A 417 6.59 -20.66 -31.52
C THR A 417 7.91 -20.70 -32.29
N ALA A 418 7.90 -21.46 -33.39
CA ALA A 418 8.99 -21.74 -34.33
C ALA A 418 10.06 -22.76 -33.88
N GLU A 419 9.68 -24.04 -33.89
CA GLU A 419 10.60 -25.05 -34.46
C GLU A 419 10.79 -24.72 -35.95
N ILE A 420 11.82 -23.94 -36.27
CA ILE A 420 12.59 -24.26 -37.46
C ILE A 420 13.74 -25.09 -36.92
N SER A 421 13.66 -26.40 -37.17
CA SER A 421 14.75 -27.31 -36.94
C SER A 421 16.01 -26.71 -37.55
N GLY A 422 16.99 -26.42 -36.70
CA GLY A 422 18.37 -26.20 -37.11
C GLY A 422 18.95 -27.53 -37.60
N GLY A 423 18.41 -28.06 -38.70
CA GLY A 423 19.13 -28.95 -39.56
C GLY A 423 20.39 -28.22 -39.98
N LYS A 424 21.55 -28.84 -39.76
CA LYS A 424 22.86 -28.34 -40.22
C LYS A 424 22.79 -27.96 -41.69
N VAL A 425 22.58 -26.68 -42.00
CA VAL A 425 22.97 -26.12 -43.28
C VAL A 425 24.42 -25.74 -43.13
N VAL A 426 25.30 -26.60 -43.66
CA VAL A 426 26.68 -26.25 -43.95
C VAL A 426 26.63 -25.10 -44.96
N ILE A 427 26.82 -23.87 -44.49
CA ILE A 427 26.98 -22.70 -45.35
C ILE A 427 28.35 -22.81 -46.03
N CYS A 428 28.36 -23.36 -47.25
CA CYS A 428 29.45 -23.19 -48.19
C CYS A 428 29.38 -21.76 -48.75
N GLY A 429 29.99 -20.80 -48.03
CA GLY A 429 30.03 -19.40 -48.40
C GLY A 429 31.16 -19.09 -49.39
N THR A 430 30.99 -19.45 -50.67
CA THR A 430 31.87 -19.00 -51.77
C THR A 430 31.14 -18.22 -52.87
N ILE A 431 29.88 -17.81 -52.68
CA ILE A 431 29.06 -17.15 -53.73
C ILE A 431 28.76 -15.67 -53.42
N THR A 432 29.62 -14.98 -52.66
CA THR A 432 29.53 -13.50 -52.50
C THR A 432 30.64 -12.73 -53.21
N MET A 433 31.70 -13.39 -53.67
CA MET A 433 32.76 -12.76 -54.47
C MET A 433 32.42 -12.65 -55.97
N LEU A 434 31.53 -13.49 -56.50
CA LEU A 434 31.18 -13.49 -57.94
C LEU A 434 30.13 -12.45 -58.34
N VAL A 435 29.30 -11.97 -57.40
CA VAL A 435 28.28 -10.95 -57.69
C VAL A 435 28.85 -9.52 -57.61
N MET A 436 29.95 -9.29 -56.88
CA MET A 436 30.65 -7.99 -56.86
C MET A 436 31.64 -7.79 -58.02
N MET A 437 32.08 -8.85 -58.71
CA MET A 437 32.94 -8.70 -59.90
C MET A 437 32.16 -8.49 -61.21
N MET A 438 30.87 -8.87 -61.26
CA MET A 438 30.02 -8.67 -62.44
C MET A 438 29.43 -7.24 -62.53
N THR A 439 29.33 -6.52 -61.41
CA THR A 439 28.85 -5.11 -61.40
C THR A 439 29.93 -4.09 -61.75
N ASN A 440 31.21 -4.41 -61.57
CA ASN A 440 32.32 -3.54 -61.98
C ASN A 440 32.74 -3.71 -63.45
N ALA A 441 32.44 -4.85 -64.09
CA ALA A 441 32.73 -5.07 -65.51
C ALA A 441 31.71 -4.38 -66.44
N VAL A 442 30.45 -4.25 -66.02
CA VAL A 442 29.38 -3.61 -66.83
C VAL A 442 29.51 -2.07 -66.81
N MET A 443 30.05 -1.46 -65.75
CA MET A 443 30.26 0.00 -65.69
C MET A 443 31.51 0.49 -66.45
N MET A 444 32.43 -0.39 -66.89
CA MET A 444 33.59 0.01 -67.70
C MET A 444 33.38 -0.12 -69.22
N MET A 445 32.30 -0.77 -69.68
CA MET A 445 32.01 -0.90 -71.12
C MET A 445 31.07 0.19 -71.69
N GLU A 446 30.46 1.04 -70.85
CA GLU A 446 29.59 2.15 -71.29
C GLU A 446 30.29 3.52 -71.40
N ARG A 447 31.63 3.58 -71.24
CA ARG A 447 32.42 4.81 -71.41
C ARG A 447 33.38 4.82 -72.61
N VAL A 448 33.20 3.90 -73.57
CA VAL A 448 33.97 3.88 -74.83
C VAL A 448 33.07 4.05 -76.08
N LEU A 449 31.76 4.23 -75.91
CA LEU A 449 30.85 4.60 -77.00
C LEU A 449 29.91 5.71 -76.53
N TYR A 450 30.45 6.92 -76.37
CA TYR A 450 29.88 8.23 -76.76
C TYR A 450 30.87 9.35 -76.43
#